data_AF-A0A3P1WRX6-F1
#
_entry.id   AF-A0A3P1WRX6-F1
#
_cell.length_a   1.000
_cell.length_b   1.000
_cell.length_c   1.000
_cell.angle_alpha   90.00
_cell.angle_beta   90.00
_cell.angle_gamma   90.00
#
_symmetry.space_group_name_H-M   'P 1'
#
loop_
_entity.id
_entity.type
_entity.pdbx_description
1 polymer ?
#
loop_
_entity_poly.entity_id
_entity_poly.type
_entity_poly.pdbx_seq_one_letter_code
_entity_poly.pdbx_strand_id
1 'polypeptide(L)'
;VNEAMAYMSQKVQGGELGLNDILATDIVLTIRQRLFAEAEAKELAVRDFACTFLGLISSANGTLIMQIGDGGVVVDFGHGLQLPLTPMVGEYANMTHFITDEDAVSRLET
;
A
#
# COMPACT_ATOMS: atom_id res chain seq x y z
N VAL A 1 17.27 8.28 8.73
CA VAL A 1 15.93 7.96 9.25
C VAL A 1 15.19 7.23 8.14
N ASN A 2 14.52 6.11 8.43
CA ASN A 2 13.72 5.38 7.44
C ASN A 2 12.56 6.30 6.98
N GLU A 3 12.43 6.57 5.68
CA GLU A 3 11.44 7.52 5.13
C GLU A 3 10.01 7.14 5.52
N ALA A 4 9.71 5.85 5.56
CA ALA A 4 8.42 5.34 6.03
C ALA A 4 8.14 5.74 7.49
N MET A 5 9.15 5.63 8.37
CA MET A 5 9.03 6.05 9.77
C MET A 5 8.85 7.55 9.91
N ALA A 6 9.52 8.36 9.08
CA ALA A 6 9.34 9.81 9.08
C ALA A 6 7.92 10.20 8.66
N TYR A 7 7.39 9.59 7.60
CA TYR A 7 6.02 9.80 7.14
C TYR A 7 5.00 9.41 8.22
N MET A 8 5.15 8.22 8.80
CA MET A 8 4.25 7.75 9.86
C MET A 8 4.34 8.64 11.11
N SER A 9 5.53 9.09 11.48
CA SER A 9 5.71 10.02 12.61
C SER A 9 5.00 11.35 12.37
N GLN A 10 5.07 11.89 11.16
CA GLN A 10 4.37 13.13 10.79
C GLN A 10 2.84 12.95 10.89
N LYS A 11 2.30 11.85 10.35
CA LYS A 11 0.86 11.54 10.40
C LYS A 11 0.35 11.28 11.83
N VAL A 12 1.16 10.64 12.68
CA VAL A 12 0.85 10.44 14.11
C VAL A 12 0.83 11.78 14.87
N GLN A 13 1.81 12.66 14.63
CA GLN A 13 1.89 13.97 15.29
C GLN A 13 0.77 14.92 14.88
N GLY A 14 0.18 14.74 13.69
CA GLY A 14 -0.97 15.51 13.21
C GLY A 14 -2.31 15.16 13.87
N GLY A 15 -2.39 14.10 14.70
CA GLY A 15 -3.62 13.66 15.35
C GLY A 15 -4.62 12.96 14.41
N GLU A 16 -4.23 12.69 13.16
CA GLU A 16 -5.09 12.15 12.09
C GLU A 16 -5.06 10.62 11.97
N LEU A 17 -4.48 9.89 12.94
CA LEU A 17 -4.32 8.44 12.79
C LEU A 17 -5.60 7.66 13.16
N GLY A 18 -6.67 7.89 12.40
CA GLY A 18 -7.67 6.84 12.20
C GLY A 18 -7.04 5.76 11.33
N LEU A 19 -7.05 4.50 11.79
CA LEU A 19 -6.73 3.35 10.95
C LEU A 19 -7.90 3.14 9.97
N ASN A 20 -7.91 3.89 8.87
CA ASN A 20 -9.02 3.98 7.94
C ASN A 20 -8.56 4.15 6.49
N ASP A 21 -9.54 4.12 5.58
CA ASP A 21 -9.33 4.20 4.13
C ASP A 21 -8.68 5.52 3.68
N ILE A 22 -8.89 6.61 4.43
CA ILE A 22 -8.27 7.91 4.16
C ILE A 22 -6.75 7.81 4.36
N LEU A 23 -6.31 7.23 5.48
CA LEU A 23 -4.90 7.00 5.74
C LEU A 23 -4.27 6.06 4.70
N ALA A 24 -4.97 4.98 4.33
CA ALA A 24 -4.49 4.05 3.30
C ALA A 24 -4.33 4.75 1.94
N THR A 25 -5.31 5.56 1.56
CA THR A 25 -5.29 6.35 0.31
C THR A 25 -4.14 7.35 0.30
N ASP A 26 -3.94 8.08 1.40
CA ASP A 26 -2.84 9.04 1.55
C ASP A 26 -1.46 8.38 1.42
N ILE A 27 -1.29 7.18 1.98
CA ILE A 27 -0.06 6.39 1.87
C ILE A 27 0.19 6.03 0.40
N VAL A 28 -0.82 5.48 -0.28
CA VAL A 28 -0.70 5.09 -1.71
C VAL A 28 -0.39 6.30 -2.59
N LEU A 29 -1.08 7.43 -2.40
CA LEU A 29 -0.81 8.66 -3.14
C LEU A 29 0.61 9.18 -2.91
N THR A 30 1.09 9.13 -1.66
CA THR A 30 2.45 9.55 -1.32
C THR A 30 3.50 8.65 -1.98
N ILE A 31 3.30 7.33 -1.96
CA ILE A 31 4.20 6.38 -2.61
C ILE A 31 4.22 6.63 -4.11
N ARG A 32 3.05 6.76 -4.75
CA ARG A 32 2.93 7.09 -6.17
C ARG A 32 3.69 8.36 -6.52
N GLN A 33 3.47 9.45 -5.79
CA GLN A 33 4.18 10.70 -6.01
C GLN A 33 5.71 10.52 -5.98
N ARG A 34 6.22 9.74 -5.02
CA ARG A 34 7.66 9.47 -4.90
C ARG A 34 8.18 8.61 -6.05
N LEU A 35 7.47 7.57 -6.46
CA LEU A 35 7.86 6.73 -7.59
C LEU A 35 7.91 7.52 -8.91
N PHE A 36 6.93 8.40 -9.14
CA PHE A 36 6.91 9.25 -10.33
C PHE A 36 8.05 10.27 -10.31
N ALA A 37 8.30 10.93 -9.18
CA ALA A 37 9.42 11.86 -9.03
C ALA A 37 10.77 11.17 -9.24
N GLU A 38 10.93 9.94 -8.74
CA GLU A 38 12.15 9.15 -8.90
C GLU A 38 12.36 8.69 -10.34
N ALA A 39 11.27 8.30 -11.03
CA ALA A 39 11.31 7.95 -12.45
C ALA A 39 11.73 9.15 -13.31
N GLU A 40 11.17 10.33 -13.02
CA GLU A 40 11.55 11.59 -13.67
C GLU A 40 13.03 11.93 -13.42
N ALA A 41 13.48 11.86 -12.16
CA ALA A 41 14.87 12.17 -11.79
C ALA A 41 15.90 11.22 -12.44
N LYS A 42 15.49 10.00 -12.78
CA LYS A 42 16.34 8.98 -13.43
C LYS A 42 16.15 8.90 -14.94
N GLU A 43 15.27 9.71 -15.52
CA GLU A 43 14.90 9.63 -16.94
C GLU A 43 14.43 8.22 -17.36
N LEU A 44 13.75 7.52 -16.46
CA LEU A 44 13.21 6.18 -16.69
C LEU A 44 11.69 6.22 -16.84
N ALA A 45 11.11 5.18 -17.45
CA ALA A 45 9.67 5.07 -17.51
C ALA A 45 9.12 4.67 -16.13
N VAL A 46 8.00 5.25 -15.69
CA VAL A 46 7.39 4.91 -14.39
C VAL A 46 7.07 3.41 -14.25
N ARG A 47 6.77 2.75 -15.37
CA ARG A 47 6.54 1.29 -15.43
C ARG A 47 7.76 0.47 -15.01
N ASP A 48 8.97 1.03 -15.09
CA ASP A 48 10.20 0.36 -14.65
C ASP A 48 10.27 0.28 -13.11
N PHE A 49 9.39 1.01 -12.42
CA PHE A 49 9.16 0.98 -10.97
C PHE A 49 7.87 0.25 -10.61
N ALA A 50 7.20 -0.40 -11.57
CA ALA A 50 5.96 -1.13 -11.32
C ALA A 50 6.19 -2.25 -10.30
N CYS A 51 5.42 -2.23 -9.23
CA CYS A 51 5.45 -3.23 -8.18
C CYS A 51 4.08 -3.35 -7.50
N THR A 52 3.81 -4.53 -6.95
CA THR A 52 2.70 -4.72 -6.01
C THR A 52 3.01 -3.94 -4.73
N PHE A 53 1.97 -3.58 -3.98
CA PHE A 53 2.10 -2.93 -2.69
C PHE A 53 1.33 -3.72 -1.63
N LEU A 54 1.99 -4.04 -0.52
CA LEU A 54 1.38 -4.63 0.67
C LEU A 54 1.77 -3.77 1.87
N GLY A 55 0.80 -3.37 2.67
CA GLY A 55 0.99 -2.55 3.87
C GLY A 55 0.30 -3.15 5.09
N LEU A 56 0.95 -3.04 6.24
CA LEU A 56 0.38 -3.40 7.53
C LEU A 56 0.82 -2.39 8.59
N ILE A 57 -0.15 -1.76 9.25
CA ILE A 57 0.06 -0.84 10.37
C ILE A 57 -0.68 -1.42 11.57
N SER A 58 0.06 -1.89 12.57
CA SER A 58 -0.50 -2.43 13.80
C SER A 58 -0.24 -1.48 14.97
N SER A 59 -1.27 -1.23 15.78
CA SER A 59 -1.22 -0.42 16.99
C SER A 59 -2.08 -1.03 18.09
N ALA A 60 -2.04 -0.44 19.29
CA ALA A 60 -2.95 -0.84 20.37
C ALA A 60 -4.43 -0.63 20.03
N ASN A 61 -4.75 0.24 19.06
CA ASN A 61 -6.12 0.60 18.69
C ASN A 61 -6.67 -0.24 17.53
N GLY A 62 -5.84 -1.10 16.92
CA GLY A 62 -6.24 -1.92 15.78
C GLY A 62 -5.10 -2.13 14.78
N THR A 63 -5.43 -2.85 13.70
CA THR A 63 -4.53 -3.10 12.57
C THR A 63 -5.20 -2.63 11.29
N LEU A 64 -4.49 -1.84 10.49
CA LEU A 64 -4.84 -1.53 9.11
C LEU A 64 -3.97 -2.38 8.19
N ILE A 65 -4.61 -3.17 7.34
CA ILE A 65 -3.95 -3.92 6.28
C ILE A 65 -4.34 -3.22 4.98
N MET A 66 -3.46 -3.21 3.98
CA MET A 66 -3.76 -2.59 2.69
C MET A 66 -2.98 -3.26 1.58
N GLN A 67 -3.58 -3.36 0.38
CA GLN A 67 -3.00 -4.11 -0.72
C GLN A 67 -3.33 -3.50 -2.09
N ILE A 68 -2.34 -3.53 -2.99
CA ILE A 68 -2.49 -3.41 -4.45
C ILE A 68 -1.68 -4.53 -5.10
N GLY A 69 -2.35 -5.33 -5.92
CA GLY A 69 -1.76 -6.46 -6.64
C GLY A 69 -2.09 -7.82 -6.02
N ASP A 70 -1.38 -8.83 -6.49
CA ASP A 70 -1.59 -10.26 -6.24
C ASP A 70 -0.70 -10.83 -5.12
N GLY A 71 -0.02 -9.96 -4.38
CA GLY A 71 0.62 -10.33 -3.11
C GLY A 71 -0.42 -10.74 -2.06
N GLY A 72 0.00 -11.49 -1.04
CA GLY A 72 -0.87 -11.93 0.04
C GLY A 72 -0.29 -11.63 1.42
N VAL A 73 -1.12 -11.13 2.32
CA VAL A 73 -0.78 -10.95 3.75
C VAL A 73 -1.52 -12.01 4.55
N VAL A 74 -0.79 -12.86 5.28
CA VAL A 74 -1.39 -13.87 6.17
C VAL A 74 -1.13 -13.44 7.61
N VAL A 75 -2.20 -13.39 8.41
CA VAL A 75 -2.16 -12.92 9.80
C VAL A 75 -2.80 -13.95 10.72
N ASP A 76 -2.25 -14.13 11.91
CA ASP A 76 -2.90 -14.88 12.99
C ASP A 76 -3.39 -13.89 14.06
N PHE A 77 -4.72 -13.81 14.23
CA PHE A 77 -5.35 -13.00 15.28
C PHE A 77 -5.63 -13.78 16.57
N GLY A 78 -4.96 -14.94 16.76
CA GLY A 78 -5.11 -15.82 17.93
C GLY A 78 -6.09 -16.98 17.73
N HIS A 79 -6.59 -17.15 16.50
CA HIS A 79 -7.55 -18.20 16.13
C HIS A 79 -7.12 -18.97 14.87
N GLY A 80 -5.82 -18.91 14.54
CA GLY A 80 -5.23 -19.55 13.36
C GLY A 80 -5.00 -18.56 12.22
N LEU A 81 -4.33 -19.05 11.18
CA LEU A 81 -3.94 -18.26 10.02
C LEU A 81 -5.17 -17.82 9.22
N GLN A 82 -5.22 -16.53 8.90
CA GLN A 82 -6.26 -15.90 8.11
C GLN A 82 -5.64 -15.08 6.97
N LEU A 83 -6.38 -14.98 5.87
CA LEU A 83 -6.06 -14.16 4.71
C LEU A 83 -7.04 -12.96 4.70
N PRO A 84 -6.73 -11.86 5.41
CA PRO A 84 -7.64 -10.73 5.59
C PRO A 84 -8.03 -10.06 4.27
N LEU A 85 -7.09 -9.97 3.32
CA LEU A 85 -7.35 -9.45 1.97
C LEU A 85 -7.11 -10.55 0.95
N THR A 86 -8.06 -10.74 0.04
CA THR A 86 -7.90 -11.70 -1.07
C THR A 86 -6.91 -11.10 -2.08
N PRO A 87 -5.85 -11.82 -2.49
CA PRO A 87 -4.96 -11.40 -3.57
C PRO A 87 -5.74 -10.98 -4.81
N MET A 88 -5.38 -9.84 -5.40
CA MET A 88 -6.08 -9.37 -6.60
C MET A 88 -5.81 -10.32 -7.76
N VAL A 89 -6.84 -10.61 -8.54
CA VAL A 89 -6.73 -11.43 -9.75
C VAL A 89 -7.04 -10.56 -10.97
N GLY A 90 -6.19 -10.65 -11.99
CA GLY A 90 -6.46 -10.04 -13.28
C GLY A 90 -7.40 -10.88 -14.15
N GLU A 91 -7.72 -10.37 -15.35
CA GLU A 91 -8.49 -11.11 -16.37
C GLU A 91 -7.76 -12.40 -16.80
N TYR A 92 -6.44 -12.39 -16.73
CA TYR A 92 -5.56 -13.50 -17.02
C TYR A 92 -4.72 -13.85 -15.78
N ALA A 93 -4.38 -15.13 -15.63
CA ALA A 93 -3.57 -15.61 -14.50
C ALA A 93 -2.18 -14.94 -14.37
N ASN A 94 -1.67 -14.33 -15.45
CA ASN A 94 -0.38 -13.64 -15.48
C ASN A 94 -0.51 -12.11 -15.39
N MET A 95 -1.68 -11.59 -15.03
CA MET A 95 -1.94 -10.16 -14.91
C MET A 95 -2.07 -9.80 -13.44
N THR A 96 -1.32 -8.78 -13.02
CA THR A 96 -1.38 -8.19 -11.69
C THR A 96 -1.63 -6.69 -11.80
N HIS A 97 -1.90 -6.05 -10.67
CA HIS A 97 -2.09 -4.62 -10.56
C HIS A 97 -0.91 -4.01 -9.81
N PHE A 98 -0.43 -2.87 -10.32
CA PHE A 98 0.72 -2.21 -9.76
C PHE A 98 0.35 -0.90 -9.10
N ILE A 99 1.12 -0.52 -8.07
CA ILE A 99 0.95 0.78 -7.42
C ILE A 99 1.17 1.96 -8.37
N THR A 100 1.76 1.75 -9.54
CA THR A 100 1.97 2.77 -10.59
C THR A 100 0.82 2.90 -11.58
N ASP A 101 -0.16 1.97 -11.59
CA ASP A 101 -1.27 1.97 -12.55
C ASP A 101 -2.19 3.19 -12.34
N GLU A 102 -2.82 3.71 -13.40
CA GLU A 102 -3.66 4.91 -13.27
C GLU A 102 -4.81 4.74 -12.27
N ASP A 103 -5.36 3.53 -12.19
CA ASP A 103 -6.50 3.15 -11.36
C ASP A 103 -6.10 2.57 -9.98
N ALA A 104 -4.81 2.62 -9.61
CA ALA A 104 -4.28 2.01 -8.39
C ALA A 104 -5.04 2.39 -7.10
N VAL A 105 -5.48 3.66 -6.96
CA VAL A 105 -6.25 4.12 -5.79
C VAL A 105 -7.64 3.50 -5.76
N SER A 106 -8.30 3.37 -6.91
CA SER A 106 -9.62 2.72 -6.99
C SER A 106 -9.57 1.21 -6.78
N ARG A 107 -8.39 0.61 -6.90
CA ARG A 107 -8.16 -0.82 -6.63
C ARG A 107 -7.67 -1.08 -5.21
N LEU A 108 -7.37 -0.05 -4.42
CA LEU A 108 -6.84 -0.24 -3.07
C LEU A 108 -7.84 -1.00 -2.20
N GLU A 109 -7.41 -2.12 -1.64
CA GLU A 109 -8.17 -2.90 -0.65
C GLU A 109 -7.59 -2.68 0.75
N THR A 110 -8.44 -2.60 1.78
CA THR A 110 -8.06 -2.37 3.19
C THR A 110 -8.82 -3.25 4.16
#